data_AF-A0AAU6RUC8-F1
#
_entry.id   AF-A0AAU6RUC8-F1
#
_cell.length_a   1.000
_cell.length_b   1.000
_cell.length_c   1.000
_cell.angle_alpha   90.00
_cell.angle_beta   90.00
_cell.angle_gamma   90.00
#
_symmetry.space_group_name_H-M   'P 1'
#
loop_
_entity.id
_entity.type
_entity.pdbx_description
1 polymer ?
#
loop_
_entity_poly.entity_id
_entity_poly.type
_entity_poly.pdbx_seq_one_letter_code
_entity_poly.pdbx_strand_id
1 'polypeptide(L)'
;MTLDELILLDKEEFINYDFKKIIFDARNISYSEDDAILNILLFKGNIYTANSDCDRLPVTLEFYKKLWGNDFYFWDDVKQNNFVEANGETMNSFVTPYKSLYKENHNPNPSSSIDKLFEEYAKLTHTIGNFIPVYAEKTGNGWASPFNGPRYRSTFDYWDLTLKDIKKILKDFECSNKSVDEFIKTVSNYNYKKYIIDSSKWILSFENWFNFITKNLLQNFLEDPKVYYDKFDDFYHNPKEFDCNPKEFWEGHFDGKVSAQSKNDLKDFLTFVNNAIKKRSKLIYEALTKNLT
;
A
#
# COMPACT_ATOMS: atom_id res chain seq x y z
N MET A 1 14.06 -17.02 -2.65
CA MET A 1 13.16 -16.37 -1.69
C MET A 1 11.76 -16.89 -1.87
N THR A 2 11.38 -17.84 -1.02
CA THR A 2 10.01 -18.32 -0.79
C THR A 2 9.41 -17.62 0.43
N LEU A 3 8.12 -17.84 0.71
CA LEU A 3 7.50 -17.32 1.93
C LEU A 3 8.12 -17.93 3.19
N ASP A 4 8.43 -19.22 3.19
CA ASP A 4 9.04 -19.90 4.34
C ASP A 4 10.45 -19.38 4.61
N GLU A 5 11.25 -19.16 3.55
CA GLU A 5 12.57 -18.52 3.67
C GLU A 5 12.45 -17.10 4.24
N LEU A 6 11.47 -16.32 3.76
CA LEU A 6 11.26 -14.94 4.19
C LEU A 6 10.85 -14.86 5.67
N ILE A 7 9.96 -15.73 6.14
CA ILE A 7 9.49 -15.71 7.54
C ILE A 7 10.57 -16.21 8.52
N LEU A 8 11.53 -17.00 8.05
CA LEU A 8 12.68 -17.44 8.85
C LEU A 8 13.76 -16.36 9.04
N LEU A 9 13.70 -15.27 8.27
CA LEU A 9 14.55 -14.11 8.52
C LEU A 9 14.29 -13.58 9.93
N ASP A 10 15.32 -12.98 10.53
CA ASP A 10 15.06 -12.23 11.74
C ASP A 10 14.14 -11.03 11.45
N LYS A 11 13.54 -10.49 12.51
CA LYS A 11 12.54 -9.43 12.40
C LYS A 11 13.06 -8.19 11.68
N GLU A 12 14.30 -7.78 11.94
CA GLU A 12 14.89 -6.58 11.33
C GLU A 12 15.20 -6.83 9.87
N GLU A 13 15.71 -8.01 9.52
CA GLU A 13 15.92 -8.44 8.14
C GLU A 13 14.60 -8.46 7.35
N PHE A 14 13.53 -9.03 7.92
CA PHE A 14 12.21 -9.06 7.30
C PHE A 14 11.66 -7.65 7.06
N ILE A 15 11.72 -6.77 8.07
CA ILE A 15 11.19 -5.40 7.99
C ILE A 15 11.84 -4.62 6.84
N ASN A 16 13.13 -4.86 6.60
CA ASN A 16 13.94 -4.16 5.61
C ASN A 16 14.15 -4.98 4.33
N TYR A 17 13.48 -6.13 4.16
CA TYR A 17 13.67 -6.97 2.99
C TYR A 17 13.14 -6.27 1.72
N ASP A 18 14.07 -5.89 0.86
CA ASP A 18 13.78 -5.20 -0.39
C ASP A 18 13.54 -6.21 -1.51
N PHE A 19 12.28 -6.35 -1.92
CA PHE A 19 11.86 -7.29 -2.95
C PHE A 19 12.44 -6.98 -4.33
N LYS A 20 13.02 -5.77 -4.54
CA LYS A 20 13.80 -5.48 -5.76
C LYS A 20 14.97 -6.44 -5.92
N LYS A 21 15.57 -6.95 -4.84
CA LYS A 21 16.71 -7.89 -4.90
C LYS A 21 16.38 -9.12 -5.74
N ILE A 22 15.18 -9.68 -5.58
CA ILE A 22 14.69 -10.83 -6.36
C ILE A 22 14.64 -10.50 -7.86
N ILE A 23 14.17 -9.30 -8.21
CA ILE A 23 14.11 -8.84 -9.61
C ILE A 23 15.51 -8.60 -10.19
N PHE A 24 16.41 -8.03 -9.39
CA PHE A 24 17.80 -7.76 -9.80
C PHE A 24 18.54 -9.06 -10.08
N ASP A 25 18.45 -10.03 -9.17
CA ASP A 25 19.04 -11.36 -9.33
C ASP A 25 18.49 -12.07 -10.56
N ALA A 26 17.15 -12.09 -10.72
CA ALA A 26 16.50 -12.73 -11.87
C ALA A 26 16.90 -12.09 -13.22
N ARG A 27 17.35 -10.84 -13.21
CA ARG A 27 17.74 -10.07 -14.40
C ARG A 27 19.25 -9.91 -14.55
N ASN A 28 20.04 -10.49 -13.66
CA ASN A 28 21.49 -10.32 -13.62
C ASN A 28 21.92 -8.83 -13.61
N ILE A 29 21.21 -8.01 -12.84
CA ILE A 29 21.53 -6.59 -12.61
C ILE A 29 22.18 -6.47 -11.25
N SER A 30 23.30 -5.74 -11.16
CA SER A 30 23.97 -5.49 -9.88
C SER A 30 23.11 -4.64 -8.96
N TYR A 31 22.81 -5.15 -7.77
CA TYR A 31 22.16 -4.41 -6.70
C TYR A 31 23.22 -3.68 -5.87
N SER A 32 23.06 -2.37 -5.66
CA SER A 32 23.98 -1.57 -4.83
C SER A 32 23.49 -1.55 -3.38
N GLU A 33 24.27 -2.05 -2.42
CA GLU A 33 23.91 -1.91 -1.00
C GLU A 33 24.09 -0.45 -0.50
N ASP A 34 24.88 0.36 -1.23
CA ASP A 34 25.27 1.71 -0.84
C ASP A 34 24.44 2.83 -1.51
N ASP A 35 23.61 2.50 -2.51
CA ASP A 35 22.85 3.49 -3.29
C ASP A 35 21.42 3.01 -3.61
N ALA A 36 20.51 3.23 -2.66
CA ALA A 36 19.14 2.76 -2.79
C ALA A 36 18.32 3.58 -3.80
N ILE A 37 18.62 4.87 -3.95
CA ILE A 37 17.99 5.70 -4.98
C ILE A 37 18.34 5.17 -6.37
N LEU A 38 19.63 4.88 -6.64
CA LEU A 38 20.06 4.28 -7.91
C LEU A 38 19.34 2.95 -8.16
N ASN A 39 19.21 2.08 -7.16
CA ASN A 39 18.48 0.82 -7.32
C ASN A 39 17.03 1.05 -7.75
N ILE A 40 16.32 2.04 -7.20
CA ILE A 40 14.97 2.36 -7.68
C ILE A 40 14.99 2.92 -9.10
N LEU A 41 15.93 3.82 -9.41
CA LEU A 41 16.02 4.40 -10.75
C LEU A 41 16.33 3.33 -11.80
N LEU A 42 17.21 2.37 -11.51
CA LEU A 42 17.49 1.22 -12.35
C LEU A 42 16.27 0.29 -12.45
N PHE A 43 15.56 0.06 -11.36
CA PHE A 43 14.32 -0.73 -11.36
C PHE A 43 13.24 -0.09 -12.25
N LYS A 44 12.99 1.22 -12.11
CA LYS A 44 11.94 1.94 -12.84
C LYS A 44 12.34 2.34 -14.27
N GLY A 45 13.62 2.65 -14.51
CA GLY A 45 14.15 3.09 -15.80
C GLY A 45 14.33 1.94 -16.80
N ASN A 46 14.45 0.70 -16.32
CA ASN A 46 14.37 -0.49 -17.15
C ASN A 46 12.89 -0.79 -17.46
N ILE A 47 12.34 -0.08 -18.46
CA ILE A 47 10.97 -0.20 -18.99
C ILE A 47 10.70 -1.65 -19.42
N TYR A 48 10.27 -2.50 -18.50
CA TYR A 48 9.81 -3.84 -18.82
C TYR A 48 8.50 -4.13 -18.08
N THR A 49 7.63 -4.84 -18.79
CA THR A 49 6.21 -5.15 -18.55
C THR A 49 5.85 -5.58 -17.11
N ALA A 50 4.55 -5.57 -16.78
CA ALA A 50 3.94 -5.92 -15.49
C ALA A 50 4.54 -7.13 -14.72
N ASN A 51 5.18 -8.08 -15.42
CA ASN A 51 5.87 -9.27 -14.90
C ASN A 51 7.08 -8.98 -13.97
N SER A 52 7.35 -7.74 -13.55
CA SER A 52 8.43 -7.40 -12.62
C SER A 52 8.02 -6.51 -11.45
N ASP A 53 6.73 -6.33 -11.25
CA ASP A 53 6.24 -5.54 -10.12
C ASP A 53 6.42 -6.34 -8.82
N CYS A 54 7.14 -5.75 -7.85
CA CYS A 54 7.56 -6.44 -6.62
C CYS A 54 6.37 -6.86 -5.74
N ASP A 55 5.25 -6.14 -5.85
CA ASP A 55 3.96 -6.41 -5.24
C ASP A 55 3.14 -7.49 -5.97
N ARG A 56 3.72 -8.17 -6.97
CA ARG A 56 3.12 -9.31 -7.68
C ARG A 56 4.03 -10.54 -7.74
N LEU A 57 5.18 -10.50 -7.07
CA LEU A 57 6.08 -11.65 -6.97
C LEU A 57 5.39 -12.86 -6.31
N PRO A 58 5.77 -14.10 -6.64
CA PRO A 58 5.18 -15.31 -6.03
C PRO A 58 5.18 -15.27 -4.49
N VAL A 59 6.32 -14.91 -3.88
CA VAL A 59 6.43 -14.73 -2.42
C VAL A 59 5.48 -13.66 -1.88
N THR A 60 5.24 -12.60 -2.67
CA THR A 60 4.31 -11.54 -2.30
C THR A 60 2.87 -12.05 -2.27
N LEU A 61 2.50 -12.82 -3.28
CA LEU A 61 1.17 -13.40 -3.41
C LEU A 61 0.88 -14.44 -2.31
N GLU A 62 1.88 -15.23 -1.91
CA GLU A 62 1.74 -16.18 -0.82
C GLU A 62 1.48 -15.50 0.54
N PHE A 63 2.10 -14.36 0.84
CA PHE A 63 1.77 -13.64 2.08
C PHE A 63 0.37 -13.03 2.02
N TYR A 64 -0.10 -12.54 0.85
CA TYR A 64 -1.48 -12.04 0.73
C TYR A 64 -2.48 -13.16 1.07
N LYS A 65 -2.27 -14.35 0.51
CA LYS A 65 -3.09 -15.54 0.83
C LYS A 65 -3.04 -15.87 2.32
N LYS A 66 -1.86 -15.80 2.95
CA LYS A 66 -1.72 -16.16 4.37
C LYS A 66 -2.38 -15.18 5.32
N LEU A 67 -2.32 -13.88 5.04
CA LEU A 67 -2.85 -12.84 5.93
C LEU A 67 -4.32 -12.48 5.66
N TRP A 68 -4.73 -12.49 4.40
CA TRP A 68 -6.10 -12.12 4.01
C TRP A 68 -6.99 -13.34 3.68
N GLY A 69 -6.42 -14.55 3.61
CA GLY A 69 -7.16 -15.81 3.53
C GLY A 69 -8.05 -15.98 2.29
N ASN A 70 -8.97 -16.94 2.38
CA ASN A 70 -10.03 -17.20 1.39
C ASN A 70 -11.19 -16.18 1.47
N ASP A 71 -11.16 -15.22 2.40
CA ASP A 71 -12.15 -14.11 2.47
C ASP A 71 -12.10 -13.27 1.19
N PHE A 72 -10.95 -13.28 0.51
CA PHE A 72 -10.89 -13.04 -0.90
C PHE A 72 -11.09 -14.39 -1.61
N TYR A 73 -12.33 -14.74 -1.92
CA TYR A 73 -12.64 -15.78 -2.92
C TYR A 73 -12.11 -15.29 -4.26
N PHE A 74 -10.80 -15.44 -4.46
CA PHE A 74 -10.19 -14.97 -5.69
C PHE A 74 -10.60 -15.92 -6.82
N TRP A 75 -10.52 -17.27 -6.68
CA TRP A 75 -10.75 -18.17 -7.82
C TRP A 75 -11.11 -19.62 -7.42
N ASP A 76 -12.38 -20.03 -7.52
CA ASP A 76 -12.76 -21.46 -7.44
C ASP A 76 -12.61 -22.20 -8.79
N ASP A 77 -12.39 -21.49 -9.91
CA ASP A 77 -12.49 -22.10 -11.26
C ASP A 77 -11.21 -22.07 -12.12
N VAL A 78 -10.06 -21.59 -11.61
CA VAL A 78 -8.81 -21.56 -12.40
C VAL A 78 -7.88 -22.70 -11.99
N LYS A 79 -7.91 -23.76 -12.79
CA LYS A 79 -7.03 -24.93 -12.71
C LYS A 79 -5.58 -24.53 -12.41
N GLN A 80 -4.99 -25.22 -11.44
CA GLN A 80 -3.68 -25.04 -10.78
C GLN A 80 -2.42 -24.95 -11.67
N ASN A 81 -2.52 -24.89 -13.01
CA ASN A 81 -1.35 -24.97 -13.90
C ASN A 81 -1.08 -23.73 -14.77
N ASN A 82 -1.80 -22.61 -14.56
CA ASN A 82 -1.50 -21.32 -15.18
C ASN A 82 -1.77 -20.19 -14.18
N PHE A 83 -0.73 -19.69 -13.53
CA PHE A 83 -0.78 -18.55 -12.60
C PHE A 83 -1.24 -17.29 -13.35
N VAL A 84 -2.32 -16.64 -12.93
CA VAL A 84 -2.60 -15.25 -13.32
C VAL A 84 -3.12 -14.47 -12.11
N GLU A 85 -2.14 -13.90 -11.42
CA GLU A 85 -2.04 -12.79 -10.44
C GLU A 85 -3.27 -12.29 -9.64
N ALA A 86 -3.05 -12.12 -8.33
CA ALA A 86 -3.77 -11.13 -7.53
C ALA A 86 -2.99 -9.80 -7.58
N ASN A 87 -3.69 -8.70 -7.82
CA ASN A 87 -3.04 -7.42 -8.07
C ASN A 87 -2.67 -6.76 -6.74
N GLY A 88 -1.45 -6.95 -6.27
CA GLY A 88 -0.88 -6.03 -5.28
C GLY A 88 -0.68 -4.64 -5.89
N GLU A 89 -0.66 -3.64 -5.03
CA GLU A 89 -0.26 -2.28 -5.38
C GLU A 89 0.72 -1.72 -4.35
N THR A 90 1.61 -0.86 -4.83
CA THR A 90 2.47 -0.05 -3.98
C THR A 90 1.65 1.14 -3.49
N MET A 91 1.48 1.27 -2.17
CA MET A 91 0.61 2.27 -1.56
C MET A 91 1.08 3.68 -1.87
N ASN A 92 2.37 3.95 -1.66
CA ASN A 92 3.01 5.24 -1.91
C ASN A 92 4.06 5.12 -3.00
N SER A 93 3.97 5.97 -4.02
CA SER A 93 4.93 6.01 -5.12
C SER A 93 6.22 6.72 -4.70
N PHE A 94 7.36 6.23 -5.21
CA PHE A 94 8.65 6.90 -5.11
C PHE A 94 8.79 8.05 -6.13
N VAL A 95 8.20 7.88 -7.31
CA VAL A 95 8.43 8.78 -8.45
C VAL A 95 7.86 10.17 -8.20
N THR A 96 6.67 10.25 -7.60
CA THR A 96 6.00 11.52 -7.29
C THR A 96 6.87 12.42 -6.39
N PRO A 97 7.29 12.01 -5.19
CA PRO A 97 8.13 12.85 -4.33
C PRO A 97 9.54 13.05 -4.90
N TYR A 98 10.09 12.09 -5.67
CA TYR A 98 11.39 12.25 -6.33
C TYR A 98 11.39 13.40 -7.34
N LYS A 99 10.38 13.44 -8.21
CA LYS A 99 10.22 14.52 -9.20
C LYS A 99 10.02 15.88 -8.53
N SER A 100 9.27 15.92 -7.43
CA SER A 100 9.08 17.14 -6.63
C SER A 100 10.39 17.65 -6.02
N LEU A 101 11.25 16.77 -5.52
CA LEU A 101 12.50 17.13 -4.85
C LEU A 101 13.61 17.50 -5.84
N TYR A 102 13.82 16.69 -6.87
CA TYR A 102 15.00 16.79 -7.75
C TYR A 102 14.74 17.44 -9.12
N LYS A 103 13.49 17.80 -9.47
CA LYS A 103 13.12 18.55 -10.69
C LYS A 103 13.98 18.20 -11.92
N GLU A 104 14.03 16.91 -12.25
CA GLU A 104 14.73 16.31 -13.41
C GLU A 104 16.27 16.27 -13.36
N ASN A 105 16.93 16.98 -12.44
CA ASN A 105 18.39 16.93 -12.26
C ASN A 105 18.75 16.37 -10.88
N HIS A 106 19.19 15.11 -10.85
CA HIS A 106 19.65 14.49 -9.63
C HIS A 106 20.97 15.11 -9.17
N ASN A 107 20.93 15.84 -8.05
CA ASN A 107 22.15 16.24 -7.35
C ASN A 107 21.94 16.04 -5.84
N PRO A 108 21.97 14.78 -5.36
CA PRO A 108 21.77 14.48 -3.96
C PRO A 108 22.91 15.07 -3.14
N ASN A 109 22.59 15.64 -1.98
CA ASN A 109 23.57 16.08 -1.02
C ASN A 109 23.51 15.15 0.20
N PRO A 110 24.46 14.21 0.38
CA PRO A 110 24.46 13.26 1.50
C PRO A 110 24.42 13.92 2.89
N SER A 111 24.82 15.19 2.98
CA SER A 111 24.77 16.01 4.21
C SER A 111 23.35 16.47 4.56
N SER A 112 22.45 16.47 3.60
CA SER A 112 21.10 17.01 3.70
C SER A 112 20.19 16.04 4.45
N SER A 113 19.50 16.55 5.48
CA SER A 113 18.54 15.73 6.26
C SER A 113 17.40 15.17 5.39
N ILE A 114 16.96 15.91 4.37
CA ILE A 114 15.91 15.43 3.47
C ILE A 114 16.42 14.34 2.52
N ASP A 115 17.67 14.41 2.07
CA ASP A 115 18.23 13.37 1.19
C ASP A 115 18.43 12.06 1.95
N LYS A 116 18.80 12.12 3.25
CA LYS A 116 18.84 10.93 4.11
C LYS A 116 17.46 10.27 4.30
N LEU A 117 16.43 11.08 4.51
CA LEU A 117 15.05 10.60 4.58
C LEU A 117 14.60 9.98 3.25
N PHE A 118 15.04 10.56 2.14
CA PHE A 118 14.73 10.07 0.80
C PHE A 118 15.41 8.73 0.49
N GLU A 119 16.68 8.61 0.87
CA GLU A 119 17.45 7.36 0.78
C GLU A 119 16.82 6.24 1.60
N GLU A 120 16.37 6.56 2.82
CA GLU A 120 15.60 5.61 3.64
C GLU A 120 14.29 5.20 2.96
N TYR A 121 13.55 6.15 2.38
CA TYR A 121 12.33 5.85 1.64
C TYR A 121 12.60 4.97 0.41
N ALA A 122 13.73 5.16 -0.26
CA ALA A 122 14.14 4.33 -1.39
C ALA A 122 14.33 2.86 -0.98
N LYS A 123 14.94 2.62 0.18
CA LYS A 123 15.09 1.27 0.75
C LYS A 123 13.74 0.64 1.06
N LEU A 124 12.79 1.45 1.55
CA LEU A 124 11.48 0.98 2.00
C LEU A 124 10.43 0.82 0.89
N THR A 125 10.62 1.46 -0.27
CA THR A 125 9.58 1.56 -1.33
C THR A 125 9.02 0.20 -1.77
N HIS A 126 9.87 -0.82 -1.85
CA HIS A 126 9.47 -2.19 -2.25
C HIS A 126 9.68 -3.19 -1.11
N THR A 127 9.48 -2.72 0.12
CA THR A 127 9.31 -3.60 1.28
C THR A 127 7.84 -3.90 1.49
N ILE A 128 7.58 -5.00 2.20
CA ILE A 128 6.25 -5.52 2.48
C ILE A 128 5.27 -4.49 3.05
N GLY A 129 5.76 -3.58 3.90
CA GLY A 129 4.96 -2.54 4.55
C GLY A 129 4.41 -1.50 3.59
N ASN A 130 4.95 -1.37 2.38
CA ASN A 130 4.43 -0.46 1.34
C ASN A 130 3.52 -1.15 0.33
N PHE A 131 3.30 -2.46 0.45
CA PHE A 131 2.41 -3.21 -0.44
C PHE A 131 1.02 -3.40 0.16
N ILE A 132 -0.02 -3.24 -0.65
CA ILE A 132 -1.40 -3.53 -0.27
C ILE A 132 -2.03 -4.49 -1.29
N PRO A 133 -2.71 -5.56 -0.84
CA PRO A 133 -3.48 -6.37 -1.77
C PRO A 133 -4.67 -5.56 -2.27
N VAL A 134 -4.82 -5.45 -3.58
CA VAL A 134 -6.04 -5.00 -4.21
C VAL A 134 -6.54 -6.10 -5.16
N TYR A 135 -7.74 -5.92 -5.67
CA TYR A 135 -8.34 -6.89 -6.56
C TYR A 135 -8.03 -6.60 -8.03
N ALA A 136 -8.19 -7.64 -8.85
CA ALA A 136 -8.06 -7.62 -10.30
C ALA A 136 -9.42 -7.91 -10.93
N GLU A 137 -9.77 -7.18 -11.99
CA GLU A 137 -10.91 -7.53 -12.84
C GLU A 137 -10.42 -7.99 -14.21
N LYS A 138 -11.14 -8.95 -14.80
CA LYS A 138 -10.88 -9.38 -16.17
C LYS A 138 -11.27 -8.27 -17.13
N THR A 139 -10.29 -7.75 -17.85
CA THR A 139 -10.46 -6.70 -18.86
C THR A 139 -10.04 -7.25 -20.22
N GLY A 140 -11.03 -7.64 -21.04
CA GLY A 140 -10.78 -8.32 -22.31
C GLY A 140 -10.01 -9.64 -22.11
N ASN A 141 -8.80 -9.70 -22.66
CA ASN A 141 -7.91 -10.88 -22.58
C ASN A 141 -6.96 -10.83 -21.37
N GLY A 142 -6.97 -9.77 -20.57
CA GLY A 142 -6.05 -9.57 -19.45
C GLY A 142 -6.75 -9.35 -18.11
N TRP A 143 -5.95 -9.19 -17.06
CA TRP A 143 -6.36 -8.82 -15.72
C TRP A 143 -5.79 -7.46 -15.37
N ALA A 144 -6.57 -6.58 -14.77
CA ALA A 144 -6.12 -5.25 -14.39
C ALA A 144 -6.75 -4.82 -13.06
N SER A 145 -6.00 -4.08 -12.25
CA SER A 145 -6.58 -3.48 -11.06
C SER A 145 -7.36 -2.23 -11.49
N PRO A 146 -8.65 -2.12 -11.14
CA PRO A 146 -9.41 -0.90 -11.40
C PRO A 146 -8.96 0.27 -10.52
N PHE A 147 -8.07 0.00 -9.56
CA PHE A 147 -7.64 0.95 -8.56
C PHE A 147 -6.54 1.88 -9.09
N ASN A 148 -5.44 1.34 -9.62
CA ASN A 148 -4.19 2.10 -9.75
C ASN A 148 -4.19 3.19 -10.83
N GLY A 149 -4.53 2.85 -12.07
CA GLY A 149 -4.49 3.80 -13.20
C GLY A 149 -5.37 5.05 -12.98
N PRO A 150 -6.64 4.89 -12.55
CA PRO A 150 -7.51 6.01 -12.22
C PRO A 150 -7.16 6.72 -10.90
N ARG A 151 -6.59 6.01 -9.91
CA ARG A 151 -6.13 6.59 -8.63
C ARG A 151 -5.00 7.60 -8.83
N TYR A 152 -3.96 7.26 -9.60
CA TYR A 152 -2.80 8.14 -9.78
C TYR A 152 -3.21 9.57 -10.19
N ARG A 153 -4.15 9.72 -11.13
CA ARG A 153 -4.63 11.04 -11.57
C ARG A 153 -5.33 11.84 -10.46
N SER A 154 -5.90 11.16 -9.48
CA SER A 154 -6.70 11.75 -8.41
C SER A 154 -5.88 12.04 -7.16
N THR A 155 -4.86 11.22 -6.86
CA THR A 155 -4.11 11.27 -5.60
C THR A 155 -2.59 11.32 -5.78
N PHE A 156 -2.07 11.24 -7.01
CA PHE A 156 -0.63 11.11 -7.30
C PHE A 156 0.07 9.97 -6.53
N ASP A 157 -0.70 8.91 -6.24
CA ASP A 157 -0.33 7.77 -5.38
C ASP A 157 0.00 8.15 -3.93
N TYR A 158 -0.53 9.26 -3.42
CA TYR A 158 -0.50 9.50 -1.98
C TYR A 158 -1.60 8.70 -1.28
N TRP A 159 -1.17 7.88 -0.34
CA TRP A 159 -2.06 6.92 0.33
C TRP A 159 -3.00 7.58 1.33
N ASP A 160 -2.62 8.69 1.97
CA ASP A 160 -3.49 9.42 2.90
C ASP A 160 -4.77 9.95 2.24
N LEU A 161 -4.66 10.52 1.04
CA LEU A 161 -5.82 10.94 0.23
C LEU A 161 -6.68 9.75 -0.19
N THR A 162 -6.02 8.64 -0.51
CA THR A 162 -6.72 7.40 -0.86
C THR A 162 -7.50 6.86 0.35
N LEU A 163 -6.89 6.88 1.54
CA LEU A 163 -7.52 6.49 2.80
C LEU A 163 -8.66 7.44 3.20
N LYS A 164 -8.53 8.75 2.96
CA LYS A 164 -9.61 9.74 3.15
C LYS A 164 -10.84 9.38 2.31
N ASP A 165 -10.63 9.07 1.03
CA ASP A 165 -11.70 8.69 0.12
C ASP A 165 -12.33 7.34 0.50
N ILE A 166 -11.51 6.34 0.87
CA ILE A 166 -11.97 5.02 1.33
C ILE A 166 -12.81 5.13 2.61
N LYS A 167 -12.33 5.89 3.62
CA LYS A 167 -13.07 6.10 4.88
C LYS A 167 -14.44 6.72 4.61
N LYS A 168 -14.50 7.70 3.69
CA LYS A 168 -15.75 8.36 3.31
C LYS A 168 -16.77 7.37 2.74
N ILE A 169 -16.39 6.59 1.72
CA ILE A 169 -17.34 5.67 1.08
C ILE A 169 -17.79 4.55 2.03
N LEU A 170 -16.90 4.05 2.91
CA LEU A 170 -17.26 3.05 3.92
C LEU A 170 -18.26 3.60 4.95
N LYS A 171 -18.05 4.85 5.40
CA LYS A 171 -18.99 5.53 6.31
C LYS A 171 -20.36 5.73 5.65
N ASP A 172 -20.39 6.20 4.41
CA ASP A 172 -21.63 6.41 3.67
C ASP A 172 -22.37 5.08 3.40
N PHE A 173 -21.62 3.99 3.14
CA PHE A 173 -22.17 2.65 2.99
C PHE A 173 -22.80 2.15 4.30
N GLU A 174 -22.08 2.21 5.40
CA GLU A 174 -22.56 1.84 6.74
C GLU A 174 -23.84 2.60 7.11
N CYS A 175 -23.90 3.91 6.85
CA CYS A 175 -25.08 4.73 7.08
C CYS A 175 -26.26 4.43 6.14
N SER A 176 -26.01 3.84 4.96
CA SER A 176 -27.05 3.59 3.97
C SER A 176 -27.94 2.40 4.30
N ASN A 177 -27.43 1.44 5.07
CA ASN A 177 -28.08 0.15 5.36
C ASN A 177 -28.54 -0.61 4.09
N LYS A 178 -27.81 -0.44 2.98
CA LYS A 178 -28.07 -1.10 1.69
C LYS A 178 -27.15 -2.30 1.51
N SER A 179 -27.52 -3.24 0.65
CA SER A 179 -26.56 -4.20 0.13
C SER A 179 -25.48 -3.50 -0.72
N VAL A 180 -24.31 -4.13 -0.89
CA VAL A 180 -23.21 -3.61 -1.71
C VAL A 180 -23.68 -3.26 -3.13
N ASP A 181 -24.42 -4.16 -3.78
CA ASP A 181 -24.91 -3.96 -5.14
C ASP A 181 -25.91 -2.79 -5.26
N GLU A 182 -26.80 -2.65 -4.27
CA GLU A 182 -27.75 -1.52 -4.23
C GLU A 182 -27.02 -0.20 -3.96
N PHE A 183 -26.05 -0.20 -3.04
CA PHE A 183 -25.25 0.98 -2.74
C PHE A 183 -24.48 1.45 -3.98
N ILE A 184 -23.75 0.54 -4.65
CA ILE A 184 -22.98 0.82 -5.87
C ILE A 184 -23.86 1.45 -6.96
N LYS A 185 -25.04 0.88 -7.21
CA LYS A 185 -26.03 1.43 -8.16
C LYS A 185 -26.51 2.84 -7.78
N THR A 186 -26.52 3.15 -6.49
CA THR A 186 -26.92 4.48 -6.02
C THR A 186 -25.75 5.47 -6.19
N VAL A 187 -24.53 5.08 -5.78
CA VAL A 187 -23.36 5.97 -5.76
C VAL A 187 -22.75 6.27 -7.12
N SER A 188 -23.09 5.50 -8.16
CA SER A 188 -22.70 5.81 -9.54
C SER A 188 -23.20 7.18 -10.04
N ASN A 189 -24.12 7.82 -9.30
CA ASN A 189 -24.64 9.16 -9.56
C ASN A 189 -24.05 10.25 -8.61
N TYR A 190 -23.07 9.93 -7.76
CA TYR A 190 -22.55 10.80 -6.69
C TYR A 190 -21.13 11.32 -6.94
N ASN A 191 -20.72 12.30 -6.11
CA ASN A 191 -19.42 12.99 -6.11
C ASN A 191 -18.23 12.15 -5.61
N TYR A 192 -18.18 10.84 -5.87
CA TYR A 192 -16.98 10.04 -5.60
C TYR A 192 -16.00 10.11 -6.77
N LYS A 193 -14.71 9.95 -6.47
CA LYS A 193 -13.70 9.78 -7.51
C LYS A 193 -13.98 8.48 -8.27
N LYS A 194 -13.73 8.51 -9.59
CA LYS A 194 -13.98 7.35 -10.46
C LYS A 194 -13.31 6.07 -9.93
N TYR A 195 -12.07 6.15 -9.45
CA TYR A 195 -11.32 4.99 -8.95
C TYR A 195 -11.97 4.35 -7.71
N ILE A 196 -12.64 5.13 -6.87
CA ILE A 196 -13.37 4.65 -5.69
C ILE A 196 -14.63 3.89 -6.11
N ILE A 197 -15.35 4.40 -7.11
CA ILE A 197 -16.52 3.72 -7.68
C ILE A 197 -16.07 2.43 -8.35
N ASP A 198 -15.06 2.54 -9.22
CA ASP A 198 -14.51 1.41 -9.97
C ASP A 198 -13.94 0.35 -9.03
N SER A 199 -13.47 0.71 -7.82
CA SER A 199 -12.92 -0.22 -6.82
C SER A 199 -13.85 -0.54 -5.65
N SER A 200 -15.10 -0.09 -5.72
CA SER A 200 -16.06 -0.12 -4.60
C SER A 200 -16.34 -1.54 -4.10
N LYS A 201 -16.40 -2.54 -4.99
CA LYS A 201 -16.62 -3.94 -4.58
C LYS A 201 -15.56 -4.42 -3.58
N TRP A 202 -14.29 -4.14 -3.84
CA TRP A 202 -13.20 -4.48 -2.94
C TRP A 202 -13.19 -3.63 -1.67
N ILE A 203 -13.47 -2.33 -1.78
CA ILE A 203 -13.51 -1.46 -0.61
C ILE A 203 -14.63 -1.91 0.34
N LEU A 204 -15.83 -2.13 -0.20
CA LEU A 204 -17.03 -2.44 0.57
C LEU A 204 -17.05 -3.88 1.09
N SER A 205 -16.20 -4.78 0.60
CA SER A 205 -16.05 -6.13 1.17
C SER A 205 -15.46 -6.14 2.58
N PHE A 206 -14.89 -5.02 3.01
CA PHE A 206 -14.47 -4.84 4.41
C PHE A 206 -15.62 -4.37 5.31
N GLU A 207 -16.78 -4.00 4.75
CA GLU A 207 -18.00 -3.55 5.43
C GLU A 207 -17.89 -2.19 6.14
N ASN A 208 -16.82 -1.98 6.92
CA ASN A 208 -16.60 -0.75 7.69
C ASN A 208 -15.11 -0.37 7.75
N TRP A 209 -14.85 0.85 8.23
CA TRP A 209 -13.51 1.42 8.33
C TRP A 209 -12.57 0.64 9.25
N PHE A 210 -13.08 0.16 10.39
CA PHE A 210 -12.28 -0.60 11.34
C PHE A 210 -11.74 -1.89 10.71
N ASN A 211 -12.63 -2.69 10.11
CA ASN A 211 -12.26 -3.91 9.41
C ASN A 211 -11.26 -3.64 8.28
N PHE A 212 -11.44 -2.57 7.52
CA PHE A 212 -10.49 -2.17 6.48
C PHE A 212 -9.09 -1.91 7.05
N ILE A 213 -8.99 -1.15 8.15
CA ILE A 213 -7.71 -0.84 8.80
C ILE A 213 -7.07 -2.08 9.41
N THR A 214 -7.85 -2.87 10.15
CA THR A 214 -7.37 -4.05 10.88
C THR A 214 -6.88 -5.12 9.94
N LYS A 215 -7.70 -5.52 8.96
CA LYS A 215 -7.32 -6.56 8.00
C LYS A 215 -6.11 -6.13 7.17
N ASN A 216 -5.96 -4.85 6.85
CA ASN A 216 -4.82 -4.36 6.06
C ASN A 216 -3.60 -3.91 6.87
N LEU A 217 -3.67 -3.99 8.20
CA LEU A 217 -2.60 -3.58 9.13
C LEU A 217 -2.15 -2.13 8.92
N LEU A 218 -3.12 -1.22 8.78
CA LEU A 218 -2.90 0.20 8.42
C LEU A 218 -2.93 1.16 9.62
N GLN A 219 -2.86 0.68 10.85
CA GLN A 219 -2.97 1.47 12.08
C GLN A 219 -1.95 2.63 12.12
N ASN A 220 -0.75 2.40 11.58
CA ASN A 220 0.32 3.38 11.56
C ASN A 220 0.18 4.45 10.47
N PHE A 221 -0.92 4.42 9.69
CA PHE A 221 -1.30 5.45 8.71
C PHE A 221 -2.39 6.40 9.24
N LEU A 222 -2.70 6.33 10.54
CA LEU A 222 -3.76 7.11 11.20
C LEU A 222 -3.20 8.19 12.14
N GLU A 223 -4.02 9.19 12.49
CA GLU A 223 -3.59 10.35 13.29
C GLU A 223 -3.10 9.98 14.70
N ASP A 224 -3.74 9.00 15.35
CA ASP A 224 -3.31 8.44 16.63
C ASP A 224 -3.40 6.90 16.60
N PRO A 225 -2.30 6.21 16.25
CA PRO A 225 -2.25 4.77 16.25
C PRO A 225 -2.46 4.15 17.64
N LYS A 226 -2.22 4.88 18.75
CA LYS A 226 -2.32 4.33 20.11
C LYS A 226 -3.77 4.06 20.50
N VAL A 227 -4.70 4.92 20.07
CA VAL A 227 -6.14 4.69 20.26
C VAL A 227 -6.58 3.34 19.72
N TYR A 228 -5.93 2.85 18.66
CA TYR A 228 -6.16 1.50 18.15
C TYR A 228 -5.65 0.41 19.10
N TYR A 229 -4.40 0.52 19.57
CA TYR A 229 -3.76 -0.51 20.39
C TYR A 229 -4.37 -0.58 21.81
N ASP A 230 -4.70 0.56 22.40
CA ASP A 230 -5.29 0.64 23.75
C ASP A 230 -6.72 0.08 23.78
N LYS A 231 -7.43 0.13 22.65
CA LYS A 231 -8.79 -0.42 22.53
C LYS A 231 -8.81 -1.89 22.13
N PHE A 232 -7.71 -2.50 21.71
CA PHE A 232 -7.73 -3.82 21.05
C PHE A 232 -8.29 -4.96 21.93
N ASP A 233 -8.10 -4.89 23.26
CA ASP A 233 -8.65 -5.87 24.22
C ASP A 233 -10.15 -5.64 24.55
N ASP A 234 -10.63 -4.39 24.54
CA ASP A 234 -12.06 -4.05 24.78
C ASP A 234 -12.90 -4.07 23.48
N PHE A 235 -12.27 -4.00 22.30
CA PHE A 235 -12.97 -3.77 21.02
C PHE A 235 -13.71 -5.00 20.47
N TYR A 236 -13.30 -6.21 20.85
CA TYR A 236 -14.05 -7.43 20.54
C TYR A 236 -15.48 -7.40 21.12
N HIS A 237 -15.76 -6.49 22.06
CA HIS A 237 -17.05 -6.36 22.71
C HIS A 237 -17.91 -5.18 22.21
N ASN A 238 -17.36 -4.13 21.59
CA ASN A 238 -18.17 -3.05 21.01
C ASN A 238 -17.46 -2.18 19.93
N PRO A 239 -17.50 -2.58 18.64
CA PRO A 239 -16.74 -1.91 17.58
C PRO A 239 -17.26 -0.53 17.15
N LYS A 240 -18.27 0.03 17.82
CA LYS A 240 -18.98 1.27 17.41
C LYS A 240 -18.20 2.58 17.59
N GLU A 241 -16.99 2.56 18.16
CA GLU A 241 -16.23 3.78 18.50
C GLU A 241 -14.87 3.94 17.79
N PHE A 242 -14.60 3.20 16.71
CA PHE A 242 -13.37 3.40 15.95
C PHE A 242 -13.52 4.52 14.92
N ASP A 243 -13.26 5.75 15.34
CA ASP A 243 -13.29 6.93 14.46
C ASP A 243 -11.90 7.60 14.30
N CYS A 244 -10.83 6.81 14.21
CA CYS A 244 -9.52 7.36 13.87
C CYS A 244 -9.51 7.84 12.41
N ASN A 245 -9.03 9.06 12.16
CA ASN A 245 -8.87 9.59 10.81
C ASN A 245 -7.54 9.14 10.20
N PRO A 246 -7.47 9.04 8.86
CA PRO A 246 -6.20 8.93 8.15
C PRO A 246 -5.32 10.13 8.49
N LYS A 247 -4.02 9.90 8.69
CA LYS A 247 -3.07 10.98 8.97
C LYS A 247 -2.70 11.67 7.67
N GLU A 248 -2.90 13.00 7.62
CA GLU A 248 -2.33 13.83 6.58
C GLU A 248 -0.80 13.73 6.56
N PHE A 249 -0.23 13.52 5.38
CA PHE A 249 1.21 13.45 5.18
C PHE A 249 1.94 14.78 5.44
N TRP A 250 1.25 15.91 5.23
CA TRP A 250 1.68 17.25 5.63
C TRP A 250 0.45 18.12 5.89
N GLU A 251 0.64 19.24 6.58
CA GLU A 251 -0.48 20.13 6.93
C GLU A 251 -1.20 20.66 5.69
N GLY A 252 -2.52 20.49 5.67
CA GLY A 252 -3.38 20.97 4.59
C GLY A 252 -3.27 20.14 3.31
N HIS A 253 -2.71 18.94 3.36
CA HIS A 253 -2.66 18.05 2.18
C HIS A 253 -4.07 17.66 1.74
N PHE A 254 -4.97 17.44 2.69
CA PHE A 254 -6.36 17.06 2.40
C PHE A 254 -7.20 18.13 1.70
N ASP A 255 -6.84 19.39 1.87
CA ASP A 255 -7.59 20.56 1.39
C ASP A 255 -6.77 21.43 0.40
N GLY A 256 -5.53 21.03 0.11
CA GLY A 256 -4.58 21.76 -0.72
C GLY A 256 -4.33 21.12 -2.09
N LYS A 257 -3.14 21.38 -2.65
CA LYS A 257 -2.68 20.71 -3.87
C LYS A 257 -2.28 19.27 -3.54
N VAL A 258 -2.61 18.35 -4.45
CA VAL A 258 -2.36 16.91 -4.34
C VAL A 258 -0.86 16.55 -4.33
N SER A 259 0.02 17.48 -4.66
CA SER A 259 1.48 17.26 -4.68
C SER A 259 2.18 18.21 -3.72
N ALA A 260 3.22 17.74 -3.03
CA ALA A 260 4.07 18.58 -2.20
C ALA A 260 4.54 19.85 -2.92
N GLN A 261 4.40 21.01 -2.27
CA GLN A 261 4.76 22.32 -2.82
C GLN A 261 6.05 22.87 -2.23
N SER A 262 6.50 22.32 -1.08
CA SER A 262 7.68 22.78 -0.37
C SER A 262 8.60 21.64 0.05
N LYS A 263 9.84 21.98 0.44
CA LYS A 263 10.77 21.02 1.06
C LYS A 263 10.26 20.54 2.42
N ASN A 264 9.47 21.34 3.14
CA ASN A 264 8.91 20.94 4.42
C ASN A 264 7.82 19.89 4.22
N ASP A 265 6.91 20.09 3.25
CA ASP A 265 5.88 19.10 2.89
C ASP A 265 6.51 17.74 2.57
N LEU A 266 7.60 17.75 1.79
CA LEU A 266 8.35 16.54 1.47
C LEU A 266 9.02 15.92 2.70
N LYS A 267 9.61 16.74 3.58
CA LYS A 267 10.23 16.24 4.81
C LYS A 267 9.20 15.59 5.72
N ASP A 268 8.03 16.20 5.88
CA ASP A 268 6.94 15.69 6.72
C ASP A 268 6.40 14.38 6.14
N PHE A 269 6.14 14.36 4.83
CA PHE A 269 5.78 13.14 4.09
C PHE A 269 6.80 12.02 4.32
N LEU A 270 8.08 12.23 4.01
CA LEU A 270 9.12 11.20 4.10
C LEU A 270 9.29 10.69 5.55
N THR A 271 9.29 11.61 6.52
CA THR A 271 9.38 11.27 7.94
C THR A 271 8.21 10.38 8.35
N PHE A 272 7.00 10.72 7.91
CA PHE A 272 5.82 9.93 8.22
C PHE A 272 5.85 8.56 7.54
N VAL A 273 6.01 8.51 6.21
CA VAL A 273 5.89 7.25 5.46
C VAL A 273 6.99 6.26 5.78
N ASN A 274 8.23 6.70 6.01
CA ASN A 274 9.32 5.80 6.43
C ASN A 274 8.95 5.07 7.72
N ASN A 275 8.44 5.83 8.70
CA ASN A 275 8.02 5.27 9.97
C ASN A 275 6.77 4.38 9.83
N ALA A 276 5.78 4.81 9.05
CA ALA A 276 4.54 4.05 8.86
C ALA A 276 4.79 2.72 8.15
N ILE A 277 5.62 2.71 7.10
CA ILE A 277 6.00 1.50 6.35
C ILE A 277 6.75 0.53 7.26
N LYS A 278 7.79 0.97 7.98
CA LYS A 278 8.54 0.10 8.91
C LYS A 278 7.65 -0.51 9.98
N LYS A 279 6.78 0.30 10.60
CA LYS A 279 5.85 -0.19 11.63
C LYS A 279 4.82 -1.16 11.05
N ARG A 280 4.32 -0.93 9.83
CA ARG A 280 3.44 -1.87 9.13
C ARG A 280 4.15 -3.17 8.77
N SER A 281 5.39 -3.12 8.29
CA SER A 281 6.20 -4.32 8.04
C SER A 281 6.36 -5.15 9.31
N LYS A 282 6.58 -4.49 10.46
CA LYS A 282 6.63 -5.15 11.78
C LYS A 282 5.31 -5.84 12.14
N LEU A 283 4.17 -5.18 11.94
CA LEU A 283 2.85 -5.80 12.19
C LEU A 283 2.61 -7.01 11.28
N ILE A 284 3.00 -6.91 10.00
CA ILE A 284 2.90 -8.01 9.04
C ILE A 284 3.75 -9.20 9.49
N TYR A 285 5.00 -8.96 9.89
CA TYR A 285 5.88 -10.01 10.42
C TYR A 285 5.24 -10.71 11.64
N GLU A 286 4.73 -9.94 12.59
CA GLU A 286 4.09 -10.47 13.80
C GLU A 286 2.83 -11.27 13.47
N ALA A 287 2.02 -10.82 12.51
CA ALA A 287 0.83 -11.55 12.06
C ALA A 287 1.19 -12.86 11.33
N LEU A 288 2.24 -12.86 10.51
CA LEU A 288 2.70 -14.05 9.79
C LEU A 288 3.34 -15.11 10.70
N THR A 289 4.03 -14.68 11.75
CA THR A 289 4.76 -15.56 12.69
C THR A 289 3.90 -16.09 13.83
N LYS A 290 2.88 -15.34 14.29
CA LYS A 290 1.92 -15.83 15.30
C LYS A 290 1.13 -17.06 14.83
N ASN A 291 0.95 -17.22 13.51
CA ASN A 291 0.27 -18.38 12.91
C ASN A 291 1.20 -19.59 12.67
N LEU A 292 2.44 -19.58 13.18
CA LEU A 292 3.41 -20.69 13.07
C LEU A 292 3.59 -21.47 14.38
N THR A 293 2.92 -21.07 15.46
CA THR A 293 2.87 -21.75 16.77
C THR A 293 1.49 -22.31 17.02
#